data_AF-A0A362XES9-F1
#
_entry.id   AF-A0A362XES9-F1
#
_cell.length_a   1.000
_cell.length_b   1.000
_cell.length_c   1.000
_cell.angle_alpha   90.00
_cell.angle_beta   90.00
_cell.angle_gamma   90.00
#
_symmetry.space_group_name_H-M   'P 1'
#
loop_
_entity.id
_entity.type
_entity.pdbx_description
1 polymer ?
#
loop_
_entity_poly.entity_id
_entity_poly.type
_entity_poly.pdbx_seq_one_letter_code
_entity_poly.pdbx_strand_id
1 'polypeptide(L)'
;VVIDPVIFAKELEKLAPYGMNLADKLLISRKAHLILPTHRLLDAASEAAKGSKKIGSTLKGIGPTYMDKTGRNGIRVGDLEFSDWKDRYRQLADKHLQMIENYHVALDFDLDSLEKEFFAAVEVLTSLPLIDSEQYFAEAQKQGKKILAEGAQGSLLDIDFGTYPFVTSSNTTAAGACTGLGIAPNKIENVIGIFKAYATRVGSGPFPTELFDADGETLGRVGNEFGATTGRPRRCGWIDLVALKYAITINGVTELNMMKADVLSGFEQIKVCTHYEYNGEKIAHIPFDIDAKYVQPVYETLEGWHEDLTGIKSASDLPIALNHYIEYLEKHLEVPITVVSVGPDRTQTLFRKV
;
A
#
# COMPACT_ATOMS: atom_id res chain seq x y z
N VAL A 1 12.05 1.76 -2.87
CA VAL A 1 11.19 2.20 -4.00
C VAL A 1 11.72 1.60 -5.30
N VAL A 2 10.83 1.15 -6.17
CA VAL A 2 11.08 0.89 -7.60
C VAL A 2 10.37 2.00 -8.39
N ILE A 3 11.05 2.61 -9.35
CA ILE A 3 10.57 3.81 -10.06
C ILE A 3 10.33 3.47 -11.52
N ASP A 4 9.11 3.64 -12.00
CA ASP A 4 8.81 3.68 -13.43
C ASP A 4 9.06 5.12 -13.93
N PRO A 5 10.10 5.37 -14.76
CA PRO A 5 10.40 6.72 -15.22
C PRO A 5 9.24 7.36 -15.98
N VAL A 6 8.48 6.58 -16.75
CA VAL A 6 7.37 7.07 -17.57
C VAL A 6 6.22 7.54 -16.68
N ILE A 7 5.84 6.75 -15.69
CA ILE A 7 4.79 7.16 -14.74
C ILE A 7 5.25 8.37 -13.93
N PHE A 8 6.52 8.36 -13.49
CA PHE A 8 7.11 9.45 -12.73
C PHE A 8 7.08 10.77 -13.53
N ALA A 9 7.54 10.78 -14.78
CA ALA A 9 7.52 11.97 -15.64
C ALA A 9 6.09 12.53 -15.82
N LYS A 10 5.10 11.65 -16.05
CA LYS A 10 3.68 12.04 -16.15
C LYS A 10 3.13 12.62 -14.85
N GLU A 11 3.59 12.15 -13.69
CA GLU A 11 3.23 12.77 -12.41
C GLU A 11 3.81 14.17 -12.27
N LEU A 12 5.06 14.40 -12.69
CA LEU A 12 5.66 15.73 -12.68
C LEU A 12 4.92 16.71 -13.61
N GLU A 13 4.49 16.25 -14.79
CA GLU A 13 3.68 17.06 -15.72
C GLU A 13 2.36 17.52 -15.09
N LYS A 14 1.68 16.63 -14.35
CA LYS A 14 0.45 16.99 -13.61
C LYS A 14 0.71 18.00 -12.50
N LEU A 15 1.94 18.09 -12.00
CA LEU A 15 2.34 19.07 -10.99
C LEU A 15 2.77 20.41 -11.59
N ALA A 16 3.08 20.47 -12.90
CA ALA A 16 3.55 21.69 -13.56
C ALA A 16 2.59 22.90 -13.42
N PRO A 17 1.25 22.75 -13.50
CA PRO A 17 0.32 23.88 -13.33
C PRO A 17 0.39 24.56 -11.96
N TYR A 18 0.92 23.89 -10.93
CA TYR A 18 1.05 24.46 -9.59
C TYR A 18 2.32 25.29 -9.40
N GLY A 19 3.18 25.41 -10.42
CA GLY A 19 4.35 26.29 -10.42
C GLY A 19 5.41 25.95 -9.35
N MET A 20 5.50 24.67 -8.97
CA MET A 20 6.44 24.23 -7.93
C MET A 20 7.86 24.09 -8.49
N ASN A 21 8.86 24.60 -7.76
CA ASN A 21 10.25 24.24 -8.02
C ASN A 21 10.52 22.82 -7.49
N LEU A 22 10.44 21.83 -8.38
CA LEU A 22 10.64 20.42 -8.02
C LEU A 22 12.10 20.11 -7.67
N ALA A 23 13.07 20.76 -8.30
CA ALA A 23 14.49 20.53 -8.04
C ALA A 23 14.87 20.82 -6.58
N ASP A 24 14.20 21.78 -5.93
CA ASP A 24 14.48 22.13 -4.52
C ASP A 24 13.76 21.21 -3.52
N LYS A 25 12.76 20.44 -3.98
CA LYS A 25 11.80 19.73 -3.11
C LYS A 25 11.84 18.21 -3.28
N LEU A 26 12.32 17.72 -4.42
CA LEU A 26 12.32 16.33 -4.79
C LEU A 26 13.74 15.85 -5.03
N LEU A 27 14.16 14.86 -4.24
CA LEU A 27 15.47 14.22 -4.32
C LEU A 27 15.27 12.74 -4.63
N ILE A 28 16.08 12.19 -5.53
CA ILE A 28 15.95 10.80 -5.96
C ILE A 28 17.17 10.00 -5.50
N SER A 29 16.94 8.88 -4.83
CA SER A 29 18.03 7.98 -4.42
C SER A 29 18.69 7.34 -5.64
N ARG A 30 20.02 7.42 -5.74
CA ARG A 30 20.81 6.65 -6.72
C ARG A 30 20.60 5.14 -6.61
N LYS A 31 20.16 4.64 -5.45
CA LYS A 31 19.95 3.20 -5.20
C LYS A 31 18.53 2.72 -5.53
N ALA A 32 17.61 3.61 -5.88
CA ALA A 32 16.29 3.22 -6.37
C ALA A 32 16.42 2.40 -7.66
N HIS A 33 15.65 1.32 -7.77
CA HIS A 33 15.65 0.48 -8.98
C HIS A 33 14.68 1.03 -10.02
N LEU A 34 14.99 0.86 -11.30
CA LEU A 34 14.16 1.29 -12.41
C LEU A 34 13.24 0.17 -12.88
N ILE A 35 11.98 0.50 -13.10
CA ILE A 35 11.04 -0.35 -13.82
C ILE A 35 11.25 -0.10 -15.31
N LEU A 36 11.76 -1.11 -16.00
CA LEU A 36 11.95 -1.09 -17.45
C LEU A 36 10.65 -1.46 -18.18
N PRO A 37 10.49 -1.08 -19.47
CA PRO A 37 9.36 -1.52 -20.28
C PRO A 37 9.15 -3.04 -20.24
N THR A 38 10.23 -3.81 -20.32
CA THR A 38 10.19 -5.28 -20.31
C THR A 38 9.75 -5.87 -18.97
N HIS A 39 9.90 -5.17 -17.85
CA HIS A 39 9.30 -5.62 -16.57
C HIS A 39 7.77 -5.60 -16.63
N ARG A 40 7.18 -4.58 -17.27
CA ARG A 40 5.72 -4.50 -17.45
C ARG A 40 5.21 -5.64 -18.33
N LEU A 41 5.95 -5.96 -19.40
CA LEU A 41 5.65 -7.08 -20.28
C LEU A 41 5.77 -8.43 -19.56
N LEU A 42 6.82 -8.63 -18.74
CA LEU A 42 6.97 -9.83 -17.91
C LEU A 42 5.83 -10.01 -16.90
N ASP A 43 5.41 -8.94 -16.25
CA ASP A 43 4.30 -8.95 -15.30
C ASP A 43 2.99 -9.35 -16.00
N ALA A 44 2.73 -8.76 -17.17
CA ALA A 44 1.59 -9.12 -18.02
C ALA A 44 1.65 -10.58 -18.50
N ALA A 45 2.81 -11.05 -18.96
CA ALA A 45 3.00 -12.42 -19.42
C ALA A 45 2.75 -13.43 -18.29
N SER A 46 3.34 -13.18 -17.11
CA SER A 46 3.22 -14.04 -15.94
C SER A 46 1.78 -14.13 -15.43
N GLU A 47 1.06 -13.01 -15.35
CA GLU A 47 -0.35 -13.02 -14.95
C GLU A 47 -1.24 -13.68 -16.00
N ALA A 48 -0.99 -13.47 -17.30
CA ALA A 48 -1.73 -14.13 -18.36
C ALA A 48 -1.57 -15.66 -18.27
N ALA A 49 -0.35 -16.15 -18.10
CA ALA A 49 -0.04 -17.57 -17.98
C ALA A 49 -0.69 -18.25 -16.75
N LYS A 50 -0.95 -17.50 -15.66
CA LYS A 50 -1.61 -18.03 -14.45
C LYS A 50 -3.11 -18.27 -14.59
N GLY A 51 -3.77 -17.75 -15.63
CA GLY A 51 -5.20 -18.01 -15.88
C GLY A 51 -6.12 -17.63 -14.72
N SER A 52 -6.80 -18.61 -14.12
CA SER A 52 -7.68 -18.40 -12.95
C SER A 52 -6.93 -18.23 -11.62
N LYS A 53 -5.63 -18.56 -11.57
CA LYS A 53 -4.77 -18.45 -10.38
C LYS A 53 -4.00 -17.12 -10.33
N LYS A 54 -4.52 -16.08 -10.99
CA LYS A 54 -3.93 -14.75 -11.00
C LYS A 54 -3.84 -14.18 -9.60
N ILE A 55 -2.72 -13.52 -9.32
CA ILE A 55 -2.55 -12.74 -8.08
C ILE A 55 -3.44 -11.50 -8.15
N GLY A 56 -3.61 -10.94 -9.35
CA GLY A 56 -4.30 -9.69 -9.58
C GLY A 56 -3.35 -8.50 -9.56
N SER A 57 -2.14 -8.66 -10.11
CA SER A 57 -1.09 -7.64 -10.18
C SER A 57 -1.61 -6.31 -10.74
N THR A 58 -0.89 -5.23 -10.45
CA THR A 58 -1.17 -3.91 -11.04
C THR A 58 -0.69 -3.81 -12.50
N LEU A 59 0.06 -4.81 -13.00
CA LEU A 59 0.65 -4.86 -14.34
C LEU A 59 1.62 -3.71 -14.62
N LYS A 60 2.21 -3.17 -13.55
CA LYS A 60 3.19 -2.09 -13.57
C LYS A 60 4.63 -2.60 -13.50
N GLY A 61 4.88 -3.91 -13.53
CA GLY A 61 6.24 -4.44 -13.49
C GLY A 61 6.89 -4.44 -12.11
N ILE A 62 6.11 -4.24 -11.03
CA ILE A 62 6.61 -4.18 -9.65
C ILE A 62 7.30 -5.50 -9.26
N GLY A 63 6.60 -6.63 -9.46
CA GLY A 63 7.11 -7.96 -9.13
C GLY A 63 8.41 -8.29 -9.88
N PRO A 64 8.42 -8.24 -11.22
CA PRO A 64 9.64 -8.49 -12.00
C PRO A 64 10.81 -7.58 -11.62
N THR A 65 10.58 -6.29 -11.33
CA THR A 65 11.65 -5.38 -10.90
C THR A 65 12.25 -5.81 -9.55
N TYR A 66 11.42 -6.24 -8.58
CA TYR A 66 11.91 -6.77 -7.31
C TYR A 66 12.59 -8.15 -7.46
N MET A 67 12.14 -8.99 -8.39
CA MET A 67 12.84 -10.23 -8.73
C MET A 67 14.25 -9.95 -9.24
N ASP A 68 14.42 -8.94 -10.10
CA ASP A 68 15.72 -8.52 -10.60
C ASP A 68 16.60 -7.87 -9.55
N LYS A 69 16.02 -7.08 -8.64
CA LYS A 69 16.73 -6.55 -7.46
C LYS A 69 17.32 -7.69 -6.64
N THR A 70 16.50 -8.66 -6.24
CA THR A 70 16.93 -9.80 -5.41
C THR A 70 17.85 -10.74 -6.19
N GLY A 71 17.61 -10.88 -7.49
CA GLY A 71 18.46 -11.61 -8.44
C GLY A 71 19.78 -10.91 -8.77
N ARG A 72 19.97 -9.65 -8.35
CA ARG A 72 21.15 -8.81 -8.56
C ARG A 72 21.43 -8.48 -10.04
N ASN A 73 20.37 -8.36 -10.84
CA ASN A 73 20.47 -8.02 -12.27
C ASN A 73 19.83 -6.67 -12.62
N GLY A 74 19.03 -6.10 -11.71
CA GLY A 74 18.27 -4.89 -11.98
C GLY A 74 19.14 -3.64 -12.19
N ILE A 75 18.58 -2.69 -12.92
CA ILE A 75 19.19 -1.36 -13.14
C ILE A 75 18.68 -0.39 -12.08
N ARG A 76 19.59 0.42 -11.55
CA ARG A 76 19.31 1.48 -10.57
C ARG A 76 19.47 2.86 -11.18
N VAL A 77 18.92 3.88 -10.52
CA VAL A 77 19.03 5.27 -10.94
C VAL A 77 20.49 5.70 -11.12
N GLY A 78 21.38 5.36 -10.19
CA GLY A 78 22.81 5.68 -10.29
C GLY A 78 23.52 4.93 -11.42
N ASP A 79 22.96 3.84 -11.94
CA ASP A 79 23.55 3.17 -13.11
C ASP A 79 23.43 4.04 -14.38
N LEU A 80 22.47 4.98 -14.42
CA LEU A 80 22.28 5.91 -15.54
C LEU A 80 23.43 6.92 -15.71
N GLU A 81 24.28 7.08 -14.69
CA GLU A 81 25.44 8.00 -14.71
C GLU A 81 26.65 7.39 -15.47
N PHE A 82 26.65 6.08 -15.76
CA PHE A 82 27.74 5.41 -16.48
C PHE A 82 27.54 5.44 -17.99
N SER A 83 28.61 5.60 -18.76
CA SER A 83 28.53 5.68 -20.23
C SER A 83 27.97 4.41 -20.91
N ASP A 84 28.05 3.26 -20.24
CA ASP A 84 27.63 1.94 -20.73
C ASP A 84 26.21 1.54 -20.28
N TRP A 85 25.45 2.44 -19.62
CA TRP A 85 24.14 2.09 -19.04
C TRP A 85 23.13 1.57 -20.08
N LYS A 86 23.22 2.05 -21.33
CA LYS A 86 22.36 1.59 -22.43
C LYS A 86 22.68 0.16 -22.87
N ASP A 87 23.95 -0.25 -22.81
CA ASP A 87 24.34 -1.63 -23.09
C ASP A 87 23.82 -2.56 -21.98
N ARG A 88 23.91 -2.12 -20.72
CA ARG A 88 23.33 -2.82 -19.56
C ARG A 88 21.80 -2.95 -19.68
N TYR A 89 21.13 -1.88 -20.13
CA TYR A 89 19.70 -1.89 -20.45
C TYR A 89 19.37 -2.93 -21.51
N ARG A 90 20.07 -2.93 -22.66
CA ARG A 90 19.80 -3.86 -23.76
C ARG A 90 19.98 -5.31 -23.33
N GLN A 91 21.07 -5.63 -22.62
CA GLN A 91 21.32 -6.97 -22.09
C GLN A 91 20.20 -7.47 -21.18
N LEU A 92 19.71 -6.59 -20.29
CA LEU A 92 18.62 -6.96 -19.38
C LEU A 92 17.28 -7.10 -20.11
N ALA A 93 17.00 -6.21 -21.07
CA ALA A 93 15.82 -6.28 -21.91
C ALA A 93 15.79 -7.57 -22.75
N ASP A 94 16.91 -7.96 -23.36
CA ASP A 94 17.03 -9.21 -24.13
C ASP A 94 16.76 -10.45 -23.26
N LYS A 95 17.31 -10.48 -22.06
CA LYS A 95 17.03 -11.55 -21.08
C LYS A 95 15.53 -11.61 -20.75
N HIS A 96 14.88 -10.47 -20.55
CA HIS A 96 13.44 -10.44 -20.28
C HIS A 96 12.61 -10.92 -21.45
N LEU A 97 12.97 -10.58 -22.68
CA LEU A 97 12.27 -11.07 -23.88
C LEU A 97 12.36 -12.60 -23.99
N GLN A 98 13.53 -13.19 -23.76
CA GLN A 98 13.68 -14.66 -23.71
C GLN A 98 12.81 -15.29 -22.62
N MET A 99 12.70 -14.65 -21.45
CA MET A 99 11.81 -15.12 -20.38
C MET A 99 10.33 -14.99 -20.75
N ILE A 100 9.93 -13.93 -21.48
CA ILE A 100 8.56 -13.73 -21.96
C ILE A 100 8.16 -14.85 -22.92
N GLU A 101 9.04 -15.24 -23.84
CA GLU A 101 8.79 -16.34 -24.79
C GLU A 101 8.46 -17.67 -24.09
N ASN A 102 9.09 -17.94 -22.94
CA ASN A 102 8.86 -19.16 -22.16
C ASN A 102 7.47 -19.21 -21.49
N TYR A 103 6.74 -18.09 -21.40
CA TYR A 103 5.36 -18.11 -20.90
C TYR A 103 4.37 -18.61 -21.95
N HIS A 104 4.75 -18.68 -23.23
CA HIS A 104 3.90 -19.12 -24.34
C HIS A 104 2.55 -18.38 -24.42
N VAL A 105 2.57 -17.08 -24.16
CA VAL A 105 1.40 -16.19 -24.23
C VAL A 105 1.57 -15.17 -25.33
N ALA A 106 0.49 -14.85 -26.04
CA ALA A 106 0.48 -13.75 -26.99
C ALA A 106 0.33 -12.42 -26.23
N LEU A 107 1.33 -11.55 -26.34
CA LEU A 107 1.24 -10.17 -25.90
C LEU A 107 1.31 -9.25 -27.12
N ASP A 108 0.37 -8.33 -27.21
CA ASP A 108 0.41 -7.26 -28.20
C ASP A 108 1.16 -6.06 -27.59
N PHE A 109 2.38 -5.79 -28.07
CA PHE A 109 3.20 -4.69 -27.62
C PHE A 109 4.14 -4.17 -28.72
N ASP A 110 4.44 -2.88 -28.66
CA ASP A 110 5.46 -2.22 -29.48
C ASP A 110 6.62 -1.82 -28.56
N LEU A 111 7.68 -2.63 -28.55
CA LEU A 111 8.82 -2.37 -27.67
C LEU A 111 9.55 -1.08 -28.07
N ASP A 112 9.69 -0.79 -29.36
CA ASP A 112 10.40 0.39 -29.84
C ASP A 112 9.71 1.67 -29.35
N SER A 113 8.37 1.71 -29.42
CA SER A 113 7.57 2.80 -28.88
C SER A 113 7.70 2.94 -27.36
N LEU A 114 7.64 1.82 -26.63
CA LEU A 114 7.81 1.82 -25.17
C LEU A 114 9.22 2.26 -24.74
N GLU A 115 10.25 1.85 -25.47
CA GLU A 115 11.64 2.24 -25.23
C GLU A 115 11.85 3.72 -25.51
N LYS A 116 11.27 4.25 -26.59
CA LYS A 116 11.31 5.68 -26.89
C LYS A 116 10.70 6.51 -25.75
N GLU A 117 9.53 6.11 -25.24
CA GLU A 117 8.88 6.79 -24.11
C GLU A 117 9.73 6.69 -22.84
N PHE A 118 10.27 5.49 -22.55
CA PHE A 118 11.14 5.25 -21.40
C PHE A 118 12.41 6.11 -21.43
N PHE A 119 13.11 6.18 -22.55
CA PHE A 119 14.34 6.96 -22.66
C PHE A 119 14.10 8.46 -22.52
N ALA A 120 13.01 8.99 -23.10
CA ALA A 120 12.63 10.39 -22.88
C ALA A 120 12.31 10.66 -21.40
N ALA A 121 11.62 9.74 -20.72
CA ALA A 121 11.29 9.87 -19.32
C ALA A 121 12.52 9.73 -18.38
N VAL A 122 13.53 8.95 -18.79
CA VAL A 122 14.83 8.88 -18.10
C VAL A 122 15.53 10.23 -18.12
N GLU A 123 15.49 10.98 -19.23
CA GLU A 123 16.05 12.35 -19.29
C GLU A 123 15.38 13.29 -18.29
N VAL A 124 14.05 13.18 -18.13
CA VAL A 124 13.31 13.95 -17.12
C VAL A 124 13.76 13.55 -15.71
N LEU A 125 13.87 12.24 -15.43
CA LEU A 125 14.30 11.73 -14.12
C LEU A 125 15.70 12.22 -13.75
N THR A 126 16.66 12.18 -14.69
CA THR A 126 18.05 12.59 -14.44
C THR A 126 18.25 14.10 -14.41
N SER A 127 17.26 14.89 -14.83
CA SER A 127 17.26 16.34 -14.66
C SER A 127 17.06 16.79 -13.19
N LEU A 128 16.56 15.89 -12.33
CA LEU A 128 16.35 16.15 -10.91
C LEU A 128 17.58 15.77 -10.06
N PRO A 129 17.73 16.32 -8.85
CA PRO A 129 18.85 15.98 -7.99
C PRO A 129 18.87 14.51 -7.59
N LEU A 130 19.94 13.82 -7.97
CA LEU A 130 20.24 12.46 -7.56
C LEU A 130 21.14 12.50 -6.31
N ILE A 131 20.75 11.77 -5.27
CA ILE A 131 21.42 11.79 -3.97
C ILE A 131 21.83 10.40 -3.51
N ASP A 132 22.87 10.37 -2.67
CA ASP A 132 23.13 9.25 -1.78
C ASP A 132 22.22 9.39 -0.56
N SER A 133 21.05 8.77 -0.66
CA SER A 133 19.93 8.91 0.29
C SER A 133 20.33 8.71 1.75
N GLU A 134 21.17 7.73 2.03
CA GLU A 134 21.56 7.34 3.38
C GLU A 134 22.43 8.41 4.04
N GLN A 135 23.35 8.99 3.27
CA GLN A 135 24.17 10.11 3.75
C GLN A 135 23.31 11.36 3.99
N TYR A 136 22.36 11.62 3.08
CA TYR A 136 21.42 12.73 3.22
C TYR A 136 20.58 12.59 4.50
N PHE A 137 20.00 11.41 4.75
CA PHE A 137 19.20 11.17 5.95
C PHE A 137 20.05 11.19 7.23
N ALA A 138 21.26 10.65 7.21
CA ALA A 138 22.17 10.71 8.36
C ALA A 138 22.49 12.17 8.75
N GLU A 139 22.77 13.03 7.77
CA GLU A 139 23.03 14.45 8.02
C GLU A 139 21.76 15.19 8.45
N ALA A 140 20.60 14.87 7.86
CA ALA A 140 19.32 15.42 8.29
C ALA A 140 19.00 15.08 9.77
N GLN A 141 19.27 13.85 10.18
CA GLN A 141 19.12 13.41 11.58
C GLN A 141 20.09 14.14 12.50
N LYS A 142 21.35 14.31 12.09
CA LYS A 142 22.36 15.08 12.85
C LYS A 142 21.95 16.54 13.06
N GLN A 143 21.27 17.12 12.08
CA GLN A 143 20.73 18.48 12.14
C GLN A 143 19.41 18.58 12.93
N GLY A 144 18.91 17.47 13.49
CA GLY A 144 17.65 17.44 14.22
C GLY A 144 16.42 17.66 13.35
N LYS A 145 16.50 17.38 12.03
CA LYS A 145 15.35 17.48 11.13
C LYS A 145 14.34 16.38 11.44
N LYS A 146 13.05 16.72 11.36
CA LYS A 146 11.96 15.73 11.41
C LYS A 146 11.86 15.01 10.07
N ILE A 147 11.75 13.68 10.12
CA ILE A 147 11.60 12.82 8.96
C ILE A 147 10.27 12.08 9.10
N LEU A 148 9.41 12.20 8.09
CA LEU A 148 8.19 11.41 7.97
C LEU A 148 8.37 10.42 6.83
N ALA A 149 8.30 9.13 7.15
CA ALA A 149 8.33 8.06 6.16
C ALA A 149 6.90 7.68 5.78
N GLU A 150 6.52 7.93 4.52
CA GLU A 150 5.22 7.53 3.99
C GLU A 150 5.28 6.09 3.48
N GLY A 151 4.46 5.21 4.07
CA GLY A 151 4.41 3.79 3.71
C GLY A 151 3.49 3.50 2.53
N ALA A 152 3.86 2.48 1.75
CA ALA A 152 2.98 1.81 0.80
C ALA A 152 3.37 0.33 0.73
N GLN A 153 2.47 -0.63 0.56
CA GLN A 153 1.02 -0.59 0.64
C GLN A 153 0.55 -0.75 2.10
N GLY A 154 -0.31 -1.73 2.41
CA GLY A 154 -0.71 -2.05 3.79
C GLY A 154 -0.04 -3.34 4.31
N SER A 155 -0.05 -3.57 5.61
CA SER A 155 0.72 -4.65 6.26
C SER A 155 0.35 -6.06 5.79
N LEU A 156 -0.94 -6.33 5.49
CA LEU A 156 -1.37 -7.64 4.99
C LEU A 156 -1.01 -7.90 3.51
N LEU A 157 -0.38 -6.92 2.86
CA LEU A 157 0.22 -7.04 1.53
C LEU A 157 1.76 -7.12 1.60
N ASP A 158 2.36 -7.18 2.78
CA ASP A 158 3.80 -7.37 2.95
C ASP A 158 4.25 -8.71 2.33
N ILE A 159 5.42 -8.74 1.70
CA ILE A 159 5.94 -9.94 1.04
C ILE A 159 6.22 -11.09 2.01
N ASP A 160 6.58 -10.80 3.25
CA ASP A 160 6.90 -11.79 4.29
C ASP A 160 5.72 -12.01 5.25
N PHE A 161 5.06 -10.92 5.64
CA PHE A 161 4.05 -10.90 6.71
C PHE A 161 2.61 -10.73 6.22
N GLY A 162 2.42 -10.65 4.90
CA GLY A 162 1.11 -10.54 4.29
C GLY A 162 0.45 -11.89 3.99
N THR A 163 -0.67 -11.82 3.28
CA THR A 163 -1.45 -12.99 2.84
C THR A 163 -0.82 -13.68 1.62
N TYR A 164 0.42 -14.15 1.76
CA TYR A 164 1.19 -14.75 0.67
C TYR A 164 0.43 -15.93 0.01
N PRO A 165 0.40 -16.04 -1.33
CA PRO A 165 1.14 -15.26 -2.33
C PRO A 165 0.41 -13.97 -2.81
N PHE A 166 -0.72 -13.62 -2.21
CA PHE A 166 -1.56 -12.50 -2.64
C PHE A 166 -1.12 -11.17 -2.03
N VAL A 167 0.15 -10.84 -2.26
CA VAL A 167 0.89 -9.74 -1.63
C VAL A 167 1.62 -8.91 -2.68
N THR A 168 2.18 -7.77 -2.27
CA THR A 168 3.17 -7.05 -3.08
C THR A 168 4.54 -7.69 -2.94
N SER A 169 5.52 -7.25 -3.73
CA SER A 169 6.89 -7.80 -3.72
C SER A 169 7.86 -7.00 -2.86
N SER A 170 7.36 -6.22 -1.90
CA SER A 170 8.16 -5.40 -0.98
C SER A 170 7.66 -5.51 0.45
N ASN A 171 8.54 -5.16 1.40
CA ASN A 171 8.10 -4.98 2.78
C ASN A 171 7.28 -3.69 2.90
N THR A 172 6.05 -3.83 3.39
CA THR A 172 5.10 -2.75 3.64
C THR A 172 4.98 -2.43 5.13
N THR A 173 5.63 -3.22 5.97
CA THR A 173 5.78 -2.96 7.40
C THR A 173 6.70 -1.76 7.69
N ALA A 174 6.66 -1.24 8.91
CA ALA A 174 7.46 -0.10 9.38
C ALA A 174 8.96 -0.35 9.22
N ALA A 175 9.41 -1.61 9.34
CA ALA A 175 10.80 -2.00 9.06
C ALA A 175 11.23 -1.69 7.61
N GLY A 176 10.28 -1.59 6.68
CA GLY A 176 10.50 -1.14 5.30
C GLY A 176 11.02 0.31 5.21
N ALA A 177 10.71 1.17 6.19
CA ALA A 177 11.29 2.50 6.28
C ALA A 177 12.80 2.43 6.57
N CYS A 178 13.22 1.54 7.45
CA CYS A 178 14.63 1.33 7.80
C CYS A 178 15.43 0.83 6.59
N THR A 179 14.96 -0.24 5.96
CA THR A 179 15.66 -0.86 4.81
C THR A 179 15.53 -0.02 3.54
N GLY A 180 14.45 0.76 3.40
CA GLY A 180 14.18 1.60 2.24
C GLY A 180 14.88 2.96 2.26
N LEU A 181 15.08 3.56 3.44
CA LEU A 181 15.69 4.89 3.61
C LEU A 181 17.12 4.83 4.14
N GLY A 182 17.56 3.68 4.65
CA GLY A 182 18.85 3.53 5.34
C GLY A 182 18.85 4.13 6.75
N ILE A 183 17.68 4.21 7.39
CA ILE A 183 17.53 4.69 8.77
C ILE A 183 17.71 3.51 9.73
N ALA A 184 18.53 3.70 10.76
CA ALA A 184 18.76 2.67 11.77
C ALA A 184 17.46 2.36 12.55
N PRO A 185 17.13 1.07 12.84
CA PRO A 185 15.87 0.71 13.50
C PRO A 185 15.61 1.41 14.83
N ASN A 186 16.66 1.64 15.63
CA ASN A 186 16.56 2.33 16.92
C ASN A 186 16.39 3.86 16.82
N LYS A 187 16.19 4.41 15.61
CA LYS A 187 15.91 5.81 15.34
C LYS A 187 14.45 6.07 14.94
N ILE A 188 13.64 5.03 14.79
CA ILE A 188 12.20 5.18 14.61
C ILE A 188 11.59 5.50 15.97
N GLU A 189 10.97 6.68 16.09
CA GLU A 189 10.37 7.15 17.35
C GLU A 189 8.88 6.78 17.43
N ASN A 190 8.11 7.13 16.39
CA ASN A 190 6.66 6.93 16.34
C ASN A 190 6.29 6.14 15.09
N VAL A 191 5.29 5.26 15.23
CA VAL A 191 4.70 4.50 14.12
C VAL A 191 3.20 4.71 14.14
N ILE A 192 2.69 5.42 13.13
CA ILE A 192 1.27 5.76 12.98
C ILE A 192 0.59 4.67 12.15
N GLY A 193 -0.31 3.92 12.77
CA GLY A 193 -1.11 2.90 12.09
C GLY A 193 -2.36 3.52 11.47
N ILE A 194 -2.43 3.57 10.14
CA ILE A 194 -3.61 4.07 9.43
C ILE A 194 -4.51 2.89 9.06
N PHE A 195 -5.76 2.93 9.50
CA PHE A 195 -6.76 1.92 9.15
C PHE A 195 -8.10 2.57 8.80
N LYS A 196 -8.96 1.85 8.09
CA LYS A 196 -10.35 2.27 7.83
C LYS A 196 -11.25 1.68 8.91
N ALA A 197 -12.37 2.33 9.21
CA ALA A 197 -13.40 1.81 10.13
C ALA A 197 -14.02 0.46 9.69
N TYR A 198 -13.75 0.01 8.46
CA TYR A 198 -14.15 -1.28 7.90
C TYR A 198 -13.02 -1.81 7.02
N ALA A 199 -13.07 -3.09 6.64
CA ALA A 199 -12.00 -3.71 5.86
C ALA A 199 -12.28 -3.62 4.35
N THR A 200 -11.21 -3.46 3.56
CA THR A 200 -11.29 -3.50 2.09
C THR A 200 -10.09 -4.20 1.49
N ARG A 201 -10.29 -4.91 0.36
CA ARG A 201 -9.22 -5.57 -0.40
C ARG A 201 -9.33 -5.29 -1.89
N VAL A 202 -8.20 -5.04 -2.55
CA VAL A 202 -8.09 -5.01 -4.01
C VAL A 202 -7.34 -6.25 -4.47
N GLY A 203 -7.84 -6.91 -5.50
CA GLY A 203 -7.23 -8.11 -6.06
C GLY A 203 -7.70 -9.40 -5.38
N SER A 204 -7.06 -10.50 -5.78
CA SER A 204 -7.37 -11.85 -5.30
C SER A 204 -6.89 -12.05 -3.86
N GLY A 205 -7.20 -13.22 -3.31
CA GLY A 205 -6.69 -13.71 -2.03
C GLY A 205 -7.73 -13.69 -0.90
N PRO A 206 -7.40 -14.30 0.24
CA PRO A 206 -8.35 -14.52 1.31
C PRO A 206 -8.77 -13.22 2.00
N PHE A 207 -10.04 -13.13 2.38
CA PHE A 207 -10.57 -11.98 3.10
C PHE A 207 -11.64 -12.50 4.06
N PRO A 208 -11.27 -12.88 5.30
CA PRO A 208 -12.16 -13.56 6.23
C PRO A 208 -13.46 -12.79 6.46
N THR A 209 -13.38 -11.46 6.62
CA THR A 209 -14.55 -10.62 6.92
C THR A 209 -15.27 -10.04 5.70
N GLU A 210 -15.01 -10.58 4.51
CA GLU A 210 -15.68 -10.13 3.28
C GLU A 210 -17.20 -10.31 3.34
N LEU A 211 -17.92 -9.31 2.83
CA LEU A 211 -19.37 -9.31 2.75
C LEU A 211 -19.84 -9.51 1.31
N PHE A 212 -20.88 -10.34 1.17
CA PHE A 212 -21.53 -10.67 -0.10
C PHE A 212 -23.02 -10.29 -0.10
N ASP A 213 -23.42 -9.45 0.85
CA ASP A 213 -24.78 -8.99 1.08
C ASP A 213 -24.91 -7.47 0.86
N ALA A 214 -26.11 -6.93 1.16
CA ALA A 214 -26.44 -5.52 0.98
C ALA A 214 -25.55 -4.57 1.82
N ASP A 215 -25.01 -5.05 2.94
CA ASP A 215 -24.08 -4.27 3.77
C ASP A 215 -22.76 -4.08 3.02
N GLY A 216 -22.22 -5.16 2.43
CA GLY A 216 -21.03 -5.10 1.59
C GLY A 216 -21.18 -4.17 0.38
N GLU A 217 -22.33 -4.24 -0.31
CA GLU A 217 -22.66 -3.33 -1.41
C GLU A 217 -22.75 -1.87 -0.96
N THR A 218 -23.35 -1.62 0.21
CA THR A 218 -23.50 -0.28 0.79
C THR A 218 -22.14 0.30 1.17
N LEU A 219 -21.27 -0.46 1.84
CA LEU A 219 -19.89 -0.06 2.15
C LEU A 219 -19.12 0.30 0.88
N GLY A 220 -19.24 -0.52 -0.17
CA GLY A 220 -18.57 -0.29 -1.45
C GLY A 220 -19.03 1.01 -2.12
N ARG A 221 -20.35 1.25 -2.16
CA ARG A 221 -20.95 2.44 -2.78
C ARG A 221 -20.67 3.72 -2.00
N VAL A 222 -20.95 3.74 -0.69
CA VAL A 222 -20.79 4.94 0.16
C VAL A 222 -19.32 5.29 0.32
N GLY A 223 -18.46 4.28 0.52
CA GLY A 223 -17.02 4.48 0.63
C GLY A 223 -16.32 4.83 -0.68
N ASN A 224 -17.03 4.88 -1.82
CA ASN A 224 -16.47 5.04 -3.16
C ASN A 224 -15.26 4.12 -3.37
N GLU A 225 -15.45 2.84 -3.06
CA GLU A 225 -14.35 1.88 -2.93
C GLU A 225 -13.91 1.34 -4.29
N PHE A 226 -13.11 2.16 -4.99
CA PHE A 226 -12.43 1.80 -6.23
C PHE A 226 -10.91 1.94 -6.09
N GLY A 227 -10.17 1.09 -6.79
CA GLY A 227 -8.72 1.15 -6.85
C GLY A 227 -8.25 2.41 -7.59
N ALA A 228 -7.50 3.29 -6.92
CA ALA A 228 -7.09 4.59 -7.47
C ALA A 228 -6.29 4.49 -8.79
N THR A 229 -5.57 3.39 -9.00
CA THR A 229 -4.81 3.14 -10.24
C THR A 229 -5.58 2.28 -11.23
N THR A 230 -6.24 1.22 -10.77
CA THR A 230 -6.81 0.18 -11.64
C THR A 230 -8.26 0.44 -12.00
N GLY A 231 -8.96 1.31 -11.28
CA GLY A 231 -10.41 1.50 -11.37
C GLY A 231 -11.25 0.31 -10.89
N ARG A 232 -10.62 -0.78 -10.43
CA ARG A 232 -11.33 -2.00 -10.01
C ARG A 232 -12.11 -1.76 -8.71
N PRO A 233 -13.35 -2.25 -8.55
CA PRO A 233 -14.05 -2.19 -7.28
C PRO A 233 -13.26 -2.94 -6.21
N ARG A 234 -13.23 -2.41 -4.99
CA ARG A 234 -12.66 -3.11 -3.84
C ARG A 234 -13.71 -4.04 -3.24
N ARG A 235 -13.27 -5.21 -2.81
CA ARG A 235 -14.04 -6.09 -1.93
C ARG A 235 -14.15 -5.40 -0.58
N CYS A 236 -15.32 -5.45 0.04
CA CYS A 236 -15.62 -4.77 1.31
C CYS A 236 -16.03 -5.78 2.37
N GLY A 237 -15.73 -5.47 3.63
CA GLY A 237 -15.99 -6.35 4.75
C GLY A 237 -16.00 -5.60 6.07
N TRP A 238 -16.51 -6.24 7.11
CA TRP A 238 -16.46 -5.68 8.46
C TRP A 238 -15.02 -5.56 8.97
N ILE A 239 -14.82 -4.69 9.96
CA ILE A 239 -13.50 -4.54 10.59
C ILE A 239 -13.04 -5.86 11.20
N ASP A 240 -11.74 -6.11 11.11
CA ASP A 240 -11.10 -7.33 11.59
C ASP A 240 -10.06 -7.00 12.66
N LEU A 241 -10.40 -7.25 13.93
CA LEU A 241 -9.50 -6.94 15.04
C LEU A 241 -8.34 -7.92 15.15
N VAL A 242 -8.51 -9.17 14.70
CA VAL A 242 -7.42 -10.16 14.68
C VAL A 242 -6.32 -9.67 13.74
N ALA A 243 -6.72 -9.23 12.54
CA ALA A 243 -5.80 -8.72 11.55
C ALA A 243 -5.20 -7.35 11.92
N LEU A 244 -6.00 -6.45 12.52
CA LEU A 244 -5.52 -5.15 12.96
C LEU A 244 -4.54 -5.27 14.14
N LYS A 245 -4.81 -6.14 15.12
CA LYS A 245 -3.89 -6.43 16.23
C LYS A 245 -2.59 -7.05 15.75
N TYR A 246 -2.65 -7.96 14.77
CA TYR A 246 -1.47 -8.49 14.11
C TYR A 246 -0.64 -7.37 13.46
N ALA A 247 -1.27 -6.50 12.66
CA ALA A 247 -0.59 -5.38 12.01
C ALA A 247 0.03 -4.40 13.03
N ILE A 248 -0.68 -4.09 14.12
CA ILE A 248 -0.16 -3.26 15.21
C ILE A 248 1.12 -3.87 15.79
N THR A 249 1.08 -5.16 16.09
CA THR A 249 2.17 -5.87 16.77
C THR A 249 3.43 -5.91 15.92
N ILE A 250 3.33 -6.33 14.65
CA ILE A 250 4.52 -6.50 13.80
C ILE A 250 5.18 -5.18 13.39
N ASN A 251 4.44 -4.06 13.48
CA ASN A 251 4.94 -2.74 13.14
C ASN A 251 5.39 -1.93 14.36
N GLY A 252 5.03 -2.35 15.57
CA GLY A 252 5.23 -1.54 16.78
C GLY A 252 4.45 -0.23 16.73
N VAL A 253 3.18 -0.28 16.29
CA VAL A 253 2.32 0.91 16.16
C VAL A 253 2.16 1.59 17.53
N THR A 254 2.41 2.88 17.57
CA THR A 254 2.33 3.71 18.78
C THR A 254 1.01 4.46 18.89
N GLU A 255 0.38 4.76 17.76
CA GLU A 255 -0.91 5.44 17.68
C GLU A 255 -1.65 5.06 16.40
N LEU A 256 -2.98 5.15 16.42
CA LEU A 256 -3.87 4.79 15.32
C LEU A 256 -4.61 6.00 14.76
N ASN A 257 -4.74 6.02 13.43
CA ASN A 257 -5.56 6.97 12.71
C ASN A 257 -6.69 6.21 12.01
N MET A 258 -7.92 6.35 12.51
CA MET A 258 -9.10 5.72 11.93
C MET A 258 -9.68 6.60 10.81
N MET A 259 -9.80 6.03 9.62
CA MET A 259 -10.29 6.69 8.43
C MET A 259 -11.69 6.23 8.07
N LYS A 260 -12.45 7.10 7.39
CA LYS A 260 -13.76 6.75 6.82
C LYS A 260 -14.80 6.29 7.86
N ALA A 261 -14.84 6.94 9.02
CA ALA A 261 -15.89 6.67 10.00
C ALA A 261 -17.29 7.03 9.43
N ASP A 262 -17.36 8.05 8.58
CA ASP A 262 -18.57 8.51 7.90
C ASP A 262 -19.26 7.42 7.06
N VAL A 263 -18.51 6.46 6.52
CA VAL A 263 -19.06 5.38 5.68
C VAL A 263 -19.94 4.41 6.48
N LEU A 264 -19.73 4.31 7.79
CA LEU A 264 -20.56 3.48 8.66
C LEU A 264 -21.82 4.22 9.17
N SER A 265 -22.00 5.48 8.80
CA SER A 265 -23.23 6.22 9.13
C SER A 265 -24.42 5.66 8.35
N GLY A 266 -25.52 5.42 9.04
CA GLY A 266 -26.74 4.83 8.49
C GLY A 266 -26.92 3.35 8.80
N PHE A 267 -25.90 2.67 9.33
CA PHE A 267 -26.02 1.27 9.78
C PHE A 267 -26.68 1.21 11.16
N GLU A 268 -27.68 0.34 11.34
CA GLU A 268 -28.29 0.09 12.66
C GLU A 268 -27.35 -0.70 13.58
N GLN A 269 -26.61 -1.64 13.00
CA GLN A 269 -25.70 -2.54 13.69
C GLN A 269 -24.39 -2.65 12.91
N ILE A 270 -23.27 -2.63 13.63
CA ILE A 270 -21.94 -2.80 13.06
C ILE A 270 -21.33 -4.06 13.66
N LYS A 271 -20.83 -4.95 12.79
CA LYS A 271 -20.14 -6.17 13.24
C LYS A 271 -18.64 -5.94 13.29
N VAL A 272 -18.00 -6.53 14.28
CA VAL A 272 -16.56 -6.45 14.53
C VAL A 272 -16.04 -7.86 14.71
N CYS A 273 -15.11 -8.31 13.86
CA CYS A 273 -14.52 -9.64 14.04
C CYS A 273 -13.51 -9.60 15.19
N THR A 274 -13.75 -10.41 16.23
CA THR A 274 -12.92 -10.42 17.46
C THR A 274 -11.97 -11.62 17.53
N HIS A 275 -12.33 -12.72 16.87
CA HIS A 275 -11.54 -13.94 16.79
C HIS A 275 -11.92 -14.74 15.56
N TYR A 276 -11.09 -15.72 15.23
CA TYR A 276 -11.39 -16.71 14.20
C TYR A 276 -11.68 -18.06 14.84
N GLU A 277 -12.55 -18.83 14.19
CA GLU A 277 -12.52 -20.29 14.29
C GLU A 277 -11.62 -20.82 13.18
N TYR A 278 -10.50 -21.44 13.56
CA TYR A 278 -9.52 -22.03 12.65
C TYR A 278 -9.51 -23.54 12.83
N ASN A 279 -9.96 -24.28 11.82
CA ASN A 279 -10.12 -25.74 11.90
C ASN A 279 -10.91 -26.22 13.14
N GLY A 280 -11.92 -25.44 13.55
CA GLY A 280 -12.75 -25.72 14.72
C GLY A 280 -12.18 -25.25 16.06
N GLU A 281 -10.98 -24.65 16.08
CA GLU A 281 -10.38 -24.07 17.29
C GLU A 281 -10.47 -22.55 17.29
N LYS A 282 -10.84 -21.96 18.43
CA LYS A 282 -10.86 -20.51 18.59
C LYS A 282 -9.44 -19.97 18.69
N ILE A 283 -9.09 -19.03 17.80
CA ILE A 283 -7.80 -18.33 17.80
C ILE A 283 -7.97 -16.81 17.75
N ALA A 284 -7.05 -16.08 18.37
CA ALA A 284 -7.01 -14.62 18.39
C ALA A 284 -5.72 -14.06 17.73
N HIS A 285 -5.13 -14.80 16.80
CA HIS A 285 -3.98 -14.41 16.01
C HIS A 285 -4.22 -14.75 14.53
N ILE A 286 -3.49 -14.11 13.62
CA ILE A 286 -3.50 -14.53 12.21
C ILE A 286 -2.76 -15.87 12.10
N PRO A 287 -3.43 -16.96 11.66
CA PRO A 287 -2.78 -18.24 11.38
C PRO A 287 -1.94 -18.16 10.10
N PHE A 288 -1.18 -19.22 9.82
CA PHE A 288 -0.36 -19.31 8.60
C PHE A 288 -1.17 -19.15 7.30
N ASP A 289 -2.38 -19.73 7.25
CA ASP A 289 -3.28 -19.61 6.11
C ASP A 289 -4.66 -19.14 6.60
N ILE A 290 -5.16 -18.08 5.96
CA ILE A 290 -6.46 -17.48 6.27
C ILE A 290 -7.52 -17.74 5.19
N ASP A 291 -7.31 -18.74 4.34
CA ASP A 291 -8.32 -19.24 3.41
C ASP A 291 -9.64 -19.59 4.14
N ALA A 292 -10.76 -19.20 3.55
CA ALA A 292 -12.10 -19.39 4.11
C ALA A 292 -12.47 -20.86 4.36
N LYS A 293 -11.76 -21.82 3.74
CA LYS A 293 -11.92 -23.25 4.05
C LYS A 293 -11.43 -23.63 5.44
N TYR A 294 -10.53 -22.83 6.02
CA TYR A 294 -9.93 -23.09 7.33
C TYR A 294 -10.36 -22.07 8.38
N VAL A 295 -10.59 -20.81 7.98
CA VAL A 295 -10.92 -19.69 8.86
C VAL A 295 -12.37 -19.28 8.70
N GLN A 296 -13.08 -19.15 9.82
CA GLN A 296 -14.37 -18.45 9.89
C GLN A 296 -14.26 -17.28 10.86
N PRO A 297 -14.65 -16.05 10.46
CA PRO A 297 -14.68 -14.92 11.37
C PRO A 297 -15.83 -15.04 12.38
N VAL A 298 -15.56 -14.75 13.64
CA VAL A 298 -16.59 -14.63 14.67
C VAL A 298 -16.75 -13.16 15.04
N TYR A 299 -18.00 -12.69 15.05
CA TYR A 299 -18.34 -11.29 15.21
C TYR A 299 -18.97 -11.00 16.57
N GLU A 300 -18.68 -9.83 17.09
CA GLU A 300 -19.52 -9.13 18.06
C GLU A 300 -20.26 -7.98 17.36
N THR A 301 -21.45 -7.65 17.85
CA THR A 301 -22.30 -6.62 17.28
C THR A 301 -22.31 -5.40 18.18
N LEU A 302 -22.08 -4.24 17.59
CA LEU A 302 -22.16 -2.94 18.22
C LEU A 302 -23.32 -2.13 17.63
N GLU A 303 -23.84 -1.20 18.41
CA GLU A 303 -24.82 -0.22 17.93
C GLU A 303 -24.17 0.69 16.88
N GLY A 304 -24.85 0.91 15.75
CA GLY A 304 -24.42 1.86 14.75
C GLY A 304 -24.88 3.29 15.04
N TRP A 305 -24.75 4.16 14.06
CA TRP A 305 -25.16 5.57 14.16
C TRP A 305 -25.76 6.02 12.84
N HIS A 306 -26.66 7.00 12.88
CA HIS A 306 -27.35 7.53 11.69
C HIS A 306 -26.97 8.98 11.36
N GLU A 307 -26.26 9.64 12.26
CA GLU A 307 -25.85 11.04 12.15
C GLU A 307 -24.87 11.26 11.00
N ASP A 308 -25.05 12.36 10.27
CA ASP A 308 -24.09 12.82 9.27
C ASP A 308 -22.85 13.41 9.97
N LEU A 309 -21.71 12.74 9.83
CA LEU A 309 -20.46 13.14 10.45
C LEU A 309 -19.71 14.22 9.65
N THR A 310 -20.06 14.46 8.39
CA THR A 310 -19.23 15.25 7.46
C THR A 310 -19.14 16.74 7.84
N GLY A 311 -20.10 17.24 8.64
CA GLY A 311 -20.11 18.59 9.18
C GLY A 311 -19.36 18.77 10.51
N ILE A 312 -18.91 17.68 11.16
CA ILE A 312 -18.28 17.72 12.48
C ILE A 312 -16.87 18.32 12.37
N LYS A 313 -16.54 19.23 13.30
CA LYS A 313 -15.25 19.94 13.34
C LYS A 313 -14.41 19.65 14.58
N SER A 314 -14.96 18.97 15.57
CA SER A 314 -14.29 18.63 16.83
C SER A 314 -14.61 17.20 17.23
N ALA A 315 -13.62 16.49 17.77
CA ALA A 315 -13.82 15.14 18.31
C ALA A 315 -14.81 15.12 19.50
N SER A 316 -15.00 16.23 20.20
CA SER A 316 -15.99 16.36 21.29
C SER A 316 -17.44 16.23 20.80
N ASP A 317 -17.66 16.44 19.51
CA ASP A 317 -19.00 16.50 18.92
C ASP A 317 -19.34 15.18 18.19
N LEU A 318 -18.50 14.15 18.32
CA LEU A 318 -18.77 12.83 17.75
C LEU A 318 -19.98 12.19 18.45
N PRO A 319 -20.86 11.48 17.70
CA PRO A 319 -21.96 10.74 18.29
C PRO A 319 -21.51 9.76 19.36
N ILE A 320 -22.35 9.55 20.36
CA ILE A 320 -22.06 8.65 21.49
C ILE A 320 -21.76 7.23 20.99
N ALA A 321 -22.54 6.72 20.03
CA ALA A 321 -22.32 5.39 19.45
C ALA A 321 -20.97 5.27 18.72
N LEU A 322 -20.54 6.32 18.01
CA LEU A 322 -19.21 6.35 17.40
C LEU A 322 -18.09 6.40 18.46
N ASN A 323 -18.25 7.15 19.54
CA ASN A 323 -17.29 7.13 20.64
C ASN A 323 -17.21 5.75 21.30
N HIS A 324 -18.35 5.08 21.54
CA HIS A 324 -18.36 3.70 22.04
C HIS A 324 -17.69 2.72 21.06
N TYR A 325 -17.89 2.89 19.76
CA TYR A 325 -17.20 2.10 18.74
C TYR A 325 -15.68 2.29 18.84
N ILE A 326 -15.21 3.55 18.90
CA ILE A 326 -13.78 3.87 19.05
C ILE A 326 -13.21 3.27 20.34
N GLU A 327 -13.86 3.48 21.48
CA GLU A 327 -13.45 2.94 22.78
C GLU A 327 -13.39 1.41 22.77
N TYR A 328 -14.36 0.76 22.10
CA TYR A 328 -14.37 -0.68 21.93
C TYR A 328 -13.16 -1.16 21.12
N LEU A 329 -12.80 -0.48 20.03
CA LEU A 329 -11.60 -0.79 19.25
C LEU A 329 -10.33 -0.57 20.09
N GLU A 330 -10.20 0.58 20.75
CA GLU A 330 -9.03 0.92 21.60
C GLU A 330 -8.81 -0.13 22.69
N LYS A 331 -9.88 -0.61 23.33
CA LYS A 331 -9.82 -1.66 24.36
C LYS A 331 -9.25 -2.98 23.82
N HIS A 332 -9.57 -3.37 22.59
CA HIS A 332 -9.11 -4.63 22.00
C HIS A 332 -7.71 -4.53 21.37
N LEU A 333 -7.41 -3.36 20.80
CA LEU A 333 -6.17 -3.08 20.09
C LEU A 333 -5.04 -2.64 21.04
N GLU A 334 -5.38 -2.15 22.23
CA GLU A 334 -4.45 -1.69 23.26
C GLU A 334 -3.54 -0.54 22.77
N VAL A 335 -4.02 0.22 21.78
CA VAL A 335 -3.34 1.37 21.17
C VAL A 335 -4.34 2.51 20.98
N PRO A 336 -4.00 3.76 21.32
CA PRO A 336 -4.90 4.90 21.21
C PRO A 336 -5.21 5.25 19.75
N ILE A 337 -6.45 5.59 19.47
CA ILE A 337 -6.90 6.17 18.20
C ILE A 337 -6.82 7.70 18.30
N THR A 338 -5.68 8.30 17.93
CA THR A 338 -5.43 9.74 18.11
C THR A 338 -6.08 10.59 17.02
N VAL A 339 -6.48 9.99 15.90
CA VAL A 339 -7.14 10.67 14.78
C VAL A 339 -8.36 9.89 14.28
N VAL A 340 -9.44 10.60 13.98
CA VAL A 340 -10.63 10.08 13.31
C VAL A 340 -10.97 10.96 12.10
N SER A 341 -11.07 10.37 10.91
CA SER A 341 -11.60 11.05 9.71
C SER A 341 -13.09 10.74 9.54
N VAL A 342 -13.84 11.81 9.31
CA VAL A 342 -15.31 11.83 9.13
C VAL A 342 -15.70 12.31 7.71
N GLY A 343 -14.76 12.18 6.77
CA GLY A 343 -14.95 12.56 5.39
C GLY A 343 -13.64 12.68 4.60
N PRO A 344 -13.72 12.88 3.27
CA PRO A 344 -12.56 12.86 2.39
C PRO A 344 -11.72 14.15 2.40
N ASP A 345 -12.25 15.28 2.90
CA ASP A 345 -11.52 16.53 2.93
C ASP A 345 -10.47 16.55 4.07
N ARG A 346 -9.36 17.25 3.86
CA ARG A 346 -8.32 17.47 4.87
C ARG A 346 -8.88 18.06 6.17
N THR A 347 -9.87 18.96 6.09
CA THR A 347 -10.47 19.57 7.29
C THR A 347 -11.39 18.64 8.06
N GLN A 348 -11.74 17.48 7.50
CA GLN A 348 -12.59 16.46 8.11
C GLN A 348 -11.77 15.38 8.85
N THR A 349 -10.55 15.74 9.26
CA THR A 349 -9.66 14.91 10.08
C THR A 349 -9.60 15.51 11.48
N LEU A 350 -10.16 14.78 12.46
CA LEU A 350 -10.34 15.21 13.84
C LEU A 350 -9.26 14.63 14.73
N PHE A 351 -8.56 15.49 15.46
CA PHE A 351 -7.59 15.08 16.48
C PHE A 351 -8.30 14.82 17.80
N ARG A 352 -8.09 13.65 18.39
CA ARG A 352 -8.62 13.26 19.69
C ARG A 352 -7.59 13.57 20.78
N LYS A 353 -8.08 13.95 21.97
CA LYS A 353 -7.28 13.92 23.20
C LYS A 353 -7.46 12.53 23.78
N VAL A 354 -6.38 11.75 23.80
CA VAL A 354 -6.39 10.36 24.27
C VAL A 354 -5.63 10.23 25.58
#